data_AF-A0A847ZGH2-F1
#
_entry.id   AF-A0A847ZGH2-F1
#
_cell.length_a   1.000
_cell.length_b   1.000
_cell.length_c   1.000
_cell.angle_alpha   90.00
_cell.angle_beta   90.00
_cell.angle_gamma   90.00
#
_symmetry.space_group_name_H-M   'P 1'
#
loop_
_entity.id
_entity.type
_entity.pdbx_description
1 polymer ?
#
loop_
_entity_poly.entity_id
_entity_poly.type
_entity_poly.pdbx_seq_one_letter_code
_entity_poly.pdbx_strand_id
1 'polypeptide(L)'
;MDATLTTLQINANPTTGDDTVLCAASASIANVDVGCMFTLPDAVGTALVTSTTDGGCILSTAPRWALRPGSIELVTGVGANAGTMKWSLWYVPIDDGAYVTAA
;
A
#
# COMPACT_ATOMS: atom_id res chain seq x y z
N MET A 1 -17.02 8.54 -22.18
CA MET A 1 -15.98 9.01 -21.24
C MET A 1 -15.48 7.78 -20.51
N ASP A 2 -14.38 7.21 -20.98
CA ASP A 2 -13.72 6.10 -20.28
C ASP A 2 -12.70 6.75 -19.34
N ALA A 3 -13.11 6.97 -18.08
CA ALA A 3 -12.16 7.26 -17.04
C ALA A 3 -11.56 5.91 -16.63
N THR A 4 -10.53 5.47 -17.34
CA THR A 4 -9.74 4.31 -16.92
C THR A 4 -9.06 4.73 -15.62
N LEU A 5 -9.70 4.44 -14.48
CA LEU A 5 -9.28 4.89 -13.16
C LEU A 5 -7.97 4.17 -12.81
N THR A 6 -6.87 4.91 -12.91
CA THR A 6 -5.56 4.46 -12.44
C THR A 6 -5.59 4.52 -10.92
N THR A 7 -5.98 3.43 -10.26
CA THR A 7 -6.07 3.37 -8.78
C THR A 7 -4.94 2.54 -8.20
N LEU A 8 -4.59 2.82 -6.95
CA LEU A 8 -3.67 2.02 -6.15
C LEU A 8 -4.42 1.45 -4.94
N GLN A 9 -4.16 0.19 -4.65
CA GLN A 9 -4.70 -0.54 -3.51
C GLN A 9 -3.60 -1.42 -2.90
N ILE A 10 -3.64 -1.66 -1.59
CA ILE A 10 -2.71 -2.56 -0.90
C ILE A 10 -3.50 -3.71 -0.28
N ASN A 11 -3.09 -4.93 -0.62
CA ASN A 11 -3.65 -6.15 -0.08
C ASN A 11 -2.62 -6.87 0.81
N ALA A 12 -3.11 -7.53 1.85
CA ALA A 12 -2.37 -8.56 2.56
C ALA A 12 -2.95 -9.92 2.21
N ASN A 13 -2.09 -10.81 1.71
CA ASN A 13 -2.45 -12.15 1.28
C ASN A 13 -1.75 -13.15 2.22
N PRO A 14 -2.39 -13.53 3.34
CA PRO A 14 -1.78 -14.42 4.30
C PRO A 14 -1.66 -15.83 3.71
N THR A 15 -0.61 -16.56 4.12
CA THR A 15 -0.45 -17.99 3.76
C THR A 15 -1.58 -18.89 4.29
N THR A 16 -2.32 -18.41 5.28
CA THR A 16 -3.49 -19.08 5.87
C THR A 16 -4.59 -18.07 6.20
N GLY A 17 -5.82 -18.36 5.75
CA GLY A 17 -6.97 -17.48 5.90
C GLY A 17 -7.31 -16.77 4.58
N ASP A 18 -8.14 -15.74 4.67
CA ASP A 18 -8.61 -14.97 3.51
C ASP A 18 -7.79 -13.68 3.33
N ASP A 19 -7.67 -13.24 2.08
CA ASP A 19 -7.04 -11.97 1.73
C ASP A 19 -7.76 -10.79 2.38
N THR A 20 -6.98 -9.79 2.77
CA THR A 20 -7.51 -8.55 3.38
C THR A 20 -7.08 -7.35 2.57
N VAL A 21 -8.07 -6.53 2.18
CA VAL A 21 -7.85 -5.21 1.58
C VAL A 21 -7.44 -4.25 2.70
N LEU A 22 -6.15 -3.96 2.83
CA LEU A 22 -5.63 -3.10 3.91
C LEU A 22 -6.06 -1.65 3.69
N CYS A 23 -5.98 -1.18 2.45
CA CYS A 23 -6.53 0.10 2.04
C CYS A 23 -7.39 -0.12 0.81
N ALA A 24 -8.49 0.62 0.68
CA ALA A 24 -9.30 0.59 -0.52
C ALA A 24 -8.58 1.28 -1.68
N ALA A 25 -9.00 0.94 -2.90
CA ALA A 25 -8.56 1.61 -4.10
C ALA A 25 -8.67 3.14 -3.97
N SER A 26 -7.57 3.83 -4.26
CA SER A 26 -7.56 5.30 -4.32
C SER A 26 -8.51 5.80 -5.42
N ALA A 27 -8.98 7.05 -5.30
CA ALA A 27 -9.89 7.62 -6.28
C ALA A 27 -9.26 7.75 -7.68
N SER A 28 -8.01 8.20 -7.76
CA SER A 28 -7.18 8.18 -8.98
C SER A 28 -5.77 8.65 -8.61
N ILE A 29 -4.75 8.07 -9.25
CA ILE A 29 -3.36 8.54 -9.18
C ILE A 29 -2.90 9.31 -10.42
N ALA A 30 -3.82 9.68 -11.32
CA ALA A 30 -3.46 10.34 -12.59
C ALA A 30 -2.71 11.69 -12.42
N ASN A 31 -2.89 12.35 -11.27
CA ASN A 31 -2.26 13.64 -10.96
C ASN A 31 -1.20 13.52 -9.86
N VAL A 32 -0.68 12.31 -9.60
CA VAL A 32 0.35 12.10 -8.59
C VAL A 32 1.71 12.20 -9.27
N ASP A 33 2.55 13.12 -8.77
CA ASP A 33 3.88 13.35 -9.30
C ASP A 33 4.82 12.16 -9.02
N VAL A 34 5.80 11.97 -9.91
CA VAL A 34 6.87 10.99 -9.68
C VAL A 34 7.64 11.38 -8.42
N GLY A 35 7.84 10.42 -7.51
CA GLY A 35 8.53 10.64 -6.24
C GLY A 35 7.60 10.87 -5.06
N CYS A 36 6.29 11.03 -5.29
CA CYS A 36 5.31 10.97 -4.21
C CYS A 36 5.41 9.67 -3.42
N MET A 37 5.18 9.79 -2.12
CA MET A 37 5.20 8.67 -1.19
C MET A 37 3.78 8.32 -0.76
N PHE A 38 3.55 7.02 -0.54
CA PHE A 38 2.26 6.48 -0.09
C PHE A 38 2.44 5.77 1.25
N THR A 39 1.50 5.97 2.17
CA THR A 39 1.44 5.23 3.43
C THR A 39 0.08 4.58 3.64
N LEU A 40 0.06 3.50 4.42
CA LEU A 40 -1.19 2.87 4.82
C LEU A 40 -2.01 3.83 5.68
N PRO A 41 -3.34 3.84 5.50
CA PRO A 41 -4.22 4.69 6.29
C PRO A 41 -4.43 4.16 7.71
N ASP A 42 -5.05 4.98 8.55
CA ASP A 42 -5.38 4.73 9.97
C ASP A 42 -6.42 3.62 10.20
N ALA A 43 -7.19 3.26 9.18
CA ALA A 43 -8.23 2.24 9.24
C ALA A 43 -8.26 1.35 8.00
N VAL A 44 -8.69 0.09 8.18
CA VAL A 44 -8.87 -0.88 7.10
C VAL A 44 -9.90 -0.39 6.09
N GLY A 45 -9.60 -0.55 4.80
CA GLY A 45 -10.54 -0.26 3.72
C GLY A 45 -10.76 1.23 3.45
N THR A 46 -9.95 2.11 4.02
CA THR A 46 -9.90 3.53 3.62
C THR A 46 -8.81 3.73 2.56
N ALA A 47 -8.85 4.85 1.83
CA ALA A 47 -7.90 5.09 0.74
C ALA A 47 -6.47 5.33 1.24
N LEU A 48 -5.48 5.03 0.40
CA LEU A 48 -4.06 5.33 0.68
C LEU A 48 -3.84 6.80 1.04
N VAL A 49 -3.01 7.03 2.05
CA VAL A 49 -2.50 8.36 2.37
C VAL A 49 -1.40 8.67 1.36
N THR A 50 -1.60 9.72 0.57
CA THR A 50 -0.69 10.13 -0.50
C THR A 50 -0.06 11.46 -0.14
N SER A 51 1.24 11.60 -0.33
CA SER A 51 1.89 12.91 -0.23
C SER A 51 1.45 13.80 -1.40
N THR A 52 1.17 15.07 -1.11
CA THR A 52 0.79 16.04 -2.15
C THR A 52 1.98 16.53 -2.98
N THR A 53 3.21 16.21 -2.56
CA THR A 53 4.47 16.55 -3.25
C THR A 53 5.50 15.44 -3.07
N ASP A 54 6.61 15.51 -3.81
CA ASP A 54 7.74 14.56 -3.85
C ASP A 54 8.64 14.57 -2.59
N GLY A 55 8.27 15.31 -1.54
CA GLY A 55 9.12 15.58 -0.38
C GLY A 55 8.93 14.68 0.84
N GLY A 56 7.82 13.93 0.95
CA GLY A 56 7.61 13.05 2.09
C GLY A 56 6.15 12.70 2.39
N CYS A 57 5.95 11.61 3.13
CA CYS A 57 4.64 11.16 3.62
C CYS A 57 4.59 11.19 5.16
N ILE A 58 3.38 11.26 5.72
CA ILE A 58 3.19 11.14 7.17
C ILE A 58 3.33 9.67 7.55
N LEU A 59 4.38 9.36 8.32
CA LEU A 59 4.60 8.04 8.93
C LEU A 59 3.87 7.89 10.28
N SER A 60 3.60 8.98 10.98
CA SER A 60 3.08 8.96 12.36
C SER A 60 1.57 8.75 12.49
N THR A 61 0.80 8.96 11.41
CA THR A 61 -0.62 8.60 11.33
C THR A 61 -0.85 7.25 10.63
N ALA A 62 0.18 6.67 10.00
CA ALA A 62 0.10 5.31 9.52
C ALA A 62 0.06 4.38 10.76
N PRO A 63 -1.05 3.68 11.00
CA PRO A 63 -1.24 2.92 12.23
C PRO A 63 -0.26 1.73 12.20
N ARG A 64 0.06 1.19 13.38
CA ARG A 64 0.86 -0.02 13.46
C ARG A 64 -0.01 -1.19 13.01
N TRP A 65 0.34 -1.79 11.88
CA TRP A 65 -0.35 -2.96 11.35
C TRP A 65 0.29 -4.23 11.88
N ALA A 66 -0.54 -5.12 12.44
CA ALA A 66 -0.16 -6.50 12.70
C ALA A 66 -0.75 -7.36 11.56
N LEU A 67 0.13 -8.03 10.82
CA LEU A 67 -0.24 -8.85 9.67
C LEU A 67 0.18 -10.28 9.92
N ARG A 68 -0.62 -11.24 9.42
CA ARG A 68 -0.23 -12.64 9.39
C ARG A 68 0.90 -12.87 8.37
N PRO A 69 1.71 -13.92 8.53
CA PRO A 69 2.72 -14.29 7.55
C PRO A 69 2.11 -14.52 6.15
N GLY A 70 2.70 -13.88 5.14
CA GLY A 70 2.19 -13.85 3.77
C GLY A 70 2.88 -12.79 2.93
N SER A 71 2.23 -12.38 1.83
CA SER A 71 2.68 -11.28 0.98
C SER A 71 1.88 -10.00 1.24
N ILE A 72 2.51 -8.87 0.95
CA ILE A 72 1.86 -7.56 0.82
C ILE A 72 1.97 -7.18 -0.65
N GLU A 73 0.86 -6.79 -1.26
CA GLU A 73 0.79 -6.58 -2.71
C GLU A 73 0.18 -5.23 -3.04
N LEU A 74 0.80 -4.55 -4.02
CA LEU A 74 0.22 -3.38 -4.67
C LEU A 74 -0.66 -3.84 -5.83
N VAL A 75 -1.95 -3.57 -5.74
CA VAL A 75 -2.92 -3.84 -6.79
C VAL A 75 -3.20 -2.54 -7.54
N THR A 76 -3.18 -2.59 -8.87
CA THR A 76 -3.46 -1.45 -9.75
C THR A 76 -4.77 -1.66 -10.52
N GLY A 77 -5.64 -0.64 -10.55
CA GLY A 77 -7.03 -0.73 -11.02
C GLY A 77 -7.29 -0.90 -12.53
N VAL A 78 -6.29 -1.29 -13.32
CA VAL A 78 -6.29 -1.41 -14.80
C VAL A 78 -6.15 -0.07 -15.56
N GLY A 79 -5.37 -0.11 -16.65
CA GLY A 79 -5.11 1.00 -17.58
C GLY A 79 -3.63 1.41 -17.54
N ALA A 80 -2.83 0.94 -18.50
CA ALA A 80 -1.51 1.45 -18.91
C ALA A 80 -0.58 2.11 -17.86
N ASN A 81 -0.63 1.70 -16.59
CA ASN A 81 0.17 2.29 -15.52
C ASN A 81 1.62 1.81 -15.66
N ALA A 82 2.40 2.57 -16.41
CA ALA A 82 3.85 2.43 -16.46
C ALA A 82 4.44 3.09 -15.21
N GLY A 83 5.02 2.29 -14.32
CA GLY A 83 5.67 2.80 -13.12
C GLY A 83 6.21 1.68 -12.26
N THR A 84 7.23 1.98 -11.47
CA THR A 84 7.80 1.04 -10.49
C THR A 84 7.62 1.61 -9.09
N MET A 85 7.07 0.81 -8.19
CA MET A 85 7.00 1.11 -6.76
C MET A 85 8.28 0.62 -6.08
N LYS A 86 8.86 1.43 -5.21
CA LYS A 86 9.85 0.97 -4.23
C LYS A 86 9.17 0.85 -2.87
N TRP A 87 9.39 -0.26 -2.18
CA TRP A 87 8.83 -0.46 -0.85
C TRP A 87 9.84 -0.12 0.22
N SER A 88 9.33 0.47 1.30
CA SER A 88 10.06 0.68 2.54
C SER A 88 9.20 0.15 3.67
N LEU A 89 9.75 -0.77 4.47
CA LEU A 89 9.03 -1.39 5.58
C LEU A 89 9.81 -1.18 6.87
N TRP A 90 9.14 -0.60 7.87
CA TRP A 90 9.60 -0.67 9.25
C TRP A 90 9.01 -1.93 9.89
N TYR A 91 9.85 -2.94 10.10
CA TYR A 91 9.44 -4.24 10.60
C TYR A 91 9.85 -4.45 12.06
N VAL A 92 8.89 -4.89 12.87
CA VAL A 92 9.13 -5.37 14.23
C VAL A 92 8.61 -6.80 14.29
N PRO A 93 9.45 -7.82 14.48
CA PRO A 93 8.98 -9.20 14.63
C PRO A 93 8.15 -9.34 15.90
N ILE A 94 6.96 -9.92 15.77
CA ILE A 94 6.05 -10.21 16.90
C ILE A 94 6.29 -11.63 17.42
N ASP A 95 6.42 -12.60 16.50
CA ASP A 95 6.66 -14.01 16.82
C ASP A 95 8.13 -14.38 16.62
N ASP A 96 8.57 -15.42 17.34
CA ASP A 96 9.91 -15.97 17.17
C ASP A 96 10.09 -16.60 15.78
N GLY A 97 11.24 -16.35 15.16
CA GLY A 97 11.53 -16.78 13.79
C GLY A 97 10.79 -16.01 12.69
N ALA A 98 10.03 -14.95 13.01
CA ALA A 98 9.40 -14.11 12.01
C ALA A 98 10.43 -13.21 11.29
N TYR A 99 10.39 -13.19 9.96
CA TYR A 99 11.30 -12.39 9.13
C TYR A 99 10.63 -11.89 7.85
N VAL A 100 11.19 -10.84 7.27
CA VAL A 100 10.81 -10.31 5.95
C VAL A 100 11.76 -10.89 4.91
N THR A 101 11.23 -11.60 3.91
CA THR A 101 12.06 -12.24 2.87
C THR A 101 12.52 -11.24 1.81
N ALA A 102 11.67 -10.27 1.44
CA ALA A 102 11.96 -9.22 0.48
C ALA A 102 11.02 -8.01 0.68
N ALA A 103 11.46 -6.84 0.20
CA ALA A 103 10.68 -5.61 0.06
C ALA A 103 11.09 -4.93 -1.26
#